data_AF-A0A954QR35-F1
#
_entry.id   AF-A0A954QR35-F1
#
_cell.length_a   1.000
_cell.length_b   1.000
_cell.length_c   1.000
_cell.angle_alpha   90.00
_cell.angle_beta   90.00
_cell.angle_gamma   90.00
#
_symmetry.space_group_name_H-M   'P 1'
#
loop_
_entity.id
_entity.type
_entity.pdbx_description
1 polymer ?
#
loop_
_entity_poly.entity_id
_entity_poly.type
_entity_poly.pdbx_seq_one_letter_code
_entity_poly.pdbx_strand_id
1 'polypeptide(L)'
;QLASTATFQRRDLSGISLRNINWSDADFSNQNLTDTNFEDTILVGANFQNAIVTGTDFEDTTLTAEQLYSTASYAARNLQRINLEDLDMTGWDLSGQDLRQADLKDANLSSAILRDAVFTDADMRFVNLSGADLTNAHLSQWMRGADLTGATLMSTVLVDLRNVILTAATAHGLTAEQVYATSSYQDESMLFVTLADNDLSEWNFSNQLFYAGDLRNAKLTGANLTGATFVGTALSGVDLTDADVEYSRLLVPEEALTWEQLMKTATFQRRSLEGVELYWELQGRDLSGLNLANSRVTFAAMDNADLRGANLAGANLSNALGVEQAIVDETTTYDQYTVFEESFDPVASGMTFKPSADGDFNGDGKLDHGDLLTMRQMIRWSERDNYDYFLRQFYFTHLERGDLDGDQLVTETDVTEWIHRIKRTWLGDANLDGVFDSADLVAVFTANLYESPFANSATWDTGDWNLDGKFTSSDLVAAFVDGGYESGTRGARVVPEPSTGWLACGMLVLGARRRRGYRVG
;
A
#
# COMPACT_ATOMS: atom_id res chain seq x y z
N GLN A 1 20.72 -8.02 -54.36
CA GLN A 1 20.75 -6.55 -54.58
C GLN A 1 21.41 -5.83 -53.41
N LEU A 2 21.00 -6.10 -52.16
CA LEU A 2 21.64 -5.50 -50.97
C LEU A 2 23.17 -5.65 -50.95
N ALA A 3 23.71 -6.84 -51.23
CA ALA A 3 25.16 -7.08 -51.26
C ALA A 3 25.95 -6.21 -52.27
N SER A 4 25.29 -5.59 -53.25
CA SER A 4 25.92 -4.69 -54.23
C SER A 4 25.90 -3.22 -53.81
N THR A 5 25.23 -2.87 -52.70
CA THR A 5 25.18 -1.48 -52.23
C THR A 5 26.49 -1.07 -51.57
N ALA A 6 26.78 0.23 -51.60
CA ALA A 6 27.96 0.78 -50.93
C ALA A 6 27.90 0.62 -49.41
N THR A 7 26.70 0.63 -48.81
CA THR A 7 26.48 0.43 -47.36
C THR A 7 26.90 -0.97 -46.94
N PHE A 8 26.41 -2.00 -47.64
CA PHE A 8 26.78 -3.39 -47.37
C PHE A 8 28.29 -3.65 -47.58
N GLN A 9 28.88 -3.10 -48.65
CA GLN A 9 30.30 -3.26 -48.94
C GLN A 9 31.21 -2.58 -47.90
N ARG A 10 30.75 -1.49 -47.28
CA ARG A 10 31.45 -0.81 -46.17
C ARG A 10 31.18 -1.43 -44.81
N ARG A 11 30.35 -2.49 -44.76
CA ARG A 11 29.92 -3.19 -43.54
C ARG A 11 29.09 -2.33 -42.60
N ASP A 12 28.29 -1.42 -43.16
CA ASP A 12 27.51 -0.48 -42.38
C ASP A 12 26.08 -0.39 -42.91
N LEU A 13 25.17 -1.05 -42.19
CA LEU A 13 23.74 -1.06 -42.44
C LEU A 13 22.95 -0.37 -41.33
N SER A 14 23.63 0.39 -40.46
CA SER A 14 22.98 1.00 -39.30
C SER A 14 21.83 1.91 -39.70
N GLY A 15 20.71 1.84 -38.97
CA GLY A 15 19.52 2.66 -39.22
C GLY A 15 18.72 2.31 -40.48
N ILE A 16 19.13 1.29 -41.24
CA ILE A 16 18.42 0.88 -42.45
C ILE A 16 17.21 0.00 -42.07
N SER A 17 16.09 0.19 -42.74
CA SER A 17 14.95 -0.73 -42.64
C SER A 17 15.05 -1.84 -43.69
N LEU A 18 15.00 -3.08 -43.22
CA LEU A 18 15.01 -4.33 -43.96
C LEU A 18 13.73 -5.17 -43.69
N ARG A 19 12.73 -4.54 -43.05
CA ARG A 19 11.49 -5.13 -42.57
C ARG A 19 10.65 -5.83 -43.64
N ASN A 20 9.79 -6.75 -43.21
CA ASN A 20 8.77 -7.39 -44.05
C ASN A 20 9.36 -8.11 -45.29
N ILE A 21 10.58 -8.63 -45.19
CA ILE A 21 11.32 -9.30 -46.27
C ILE A 21 11.81 -10.67 -45.79
N ASN A 22 11.82 -11.64 -46.70
CA ASN A 22 12.49 -12.91 -46.48
C ASN A 22 14.01 -12.77 -46.73
N TRP A 23 14.79 -12.84 -45.66
CA TRP A 23 16.25 -12.82 -45.64
C TRP A 23 16.86 -14.19 -45.32
N SER A 24 16.16 -15.27 -45.65
CA SER A 24 16.71 -16.62 -45.47
C SER A 24 18.06 -16.75 -46.18
N ASP A 25 19.02 -17.38 -45.51
CA ASP A 25 20.41 -17.58 -45.96
C ASP A 25 21.20 -16.28 -46.27
N ALA A 26 20.69 -15.11 -45.88
CA ALA A 26 21.40 -13.85 -46.09
C ALA A 26 22.66 -13.76 -45.22
N ASP A 27 23.74 -13.21 -45.77
CA ASP A 27 24.99 -13.02 -45.03
C ASP A 27 25.08 -11.59 -44.48
N PHE A 28 24.82 -11.44 -43.17
CA PHE A 28 25.02 -10.21 -42.41
C PHE A 28 26.29 -10.26 -41.56
N SER A 29 27.19 -11.21 -41.81
CA SER A 29 28.38 -11.37 -40.97
C SER A 29 29.27 -10.13 -41.01
N ASN A 30 29.78 -9.76 -39.83
CA ASN A 30 30.65 -8.60 -39.62
C ASN A 30 30.03 -7.25 -40.02
N GLN A 31 28.70 -7.17 -40.23
CA GLN A 31 28.00 -5.92 -40.51
C GLN A 31 27.74 -5.15 -39.22
N ASN A 32 27.78 -3.82 -39.31
CA ASN A 32 27.17 -2.95 -38.32
C ASN A 32 25.66 -2.87 -38.61
N LEU A 33 24.84 -3.46 -37.74
CA LEU A 33 23.37 -3.48 -37.81
C LEU A 33 22.73 -2.59 -36.73
N THR A 34 23.50 -1.68 -36.12
CA THR A 34 22.99 -0.81 -35.07
C THR A 34 21.74 -0.05 -35.54
N ASP A 35 20.64 -0.13 -34.79
CA ASP A 35 19.36 0.50 -35.15
C ASP A 35 18.80 0.07 -36.53
N THR A 36 19.26 -1.05 -37.10
CA THR A 36 18.66 -1.66 -38.30
C THR A 36 17.31 -2.28 -37.93
N ASN A 37 16.29 -2.11 -38.77
CA ASN A 37 14.98 -2.72 -38.54
C ASN A 37 14.80 -3.99 -39.39
N PHE A 38 14.57 -5.12 -38.72
CA PHE A 38 14.23 -6.43 -39.24
C PHE A 38 12.79 -6.86 -38.87
N GLU A 39 11.94 -5.97 -38.39
CA GLU A 39 10.51 -6.20 -38.08
C GLU A 39 9.82 -7.06 -39.16
N ASP A 40 9.10 -8.09 -38.75
CA ASP A 40 8.37 -9.03 -39.62
C ASP A 40 9.24 -9.74 -40.69
N THR A 41 10.49 -10.06 -40.39
CA THR A 41 11.39 -10.74 -41.36
C THR A 41 11.59 -12.23 -41.09
N ILE A 42 11.82 -12.98 -42.17
CA ILE A 42 12.24 -14.38 -42.10
C ILE A 42 13.77 -14.43 -42.16
N LEU A 43 14.40 -14.91 -41.10
CA LEU A 43 15.85 -14.97 -40.90
C LEU A 43 16.42 -16.39 -40.95
N VAL A 44 15.66 -17.39 -41.41
CA VAL A 44 16.08 -18.80 -41.43
C VAL A 44 17.43 -18.97 -42.15
N GLY A 45 18.46 -19.44 -41.43
CA GLY A 45 19.81 -19.64 -42.00
C GLY A 45 20.62 -18.37 -42.25
N ALA A 46 20.07 -17.18 -41.95
CA ALA A 46 20.82 -15.93 -42.04
C ALA A 46 22.04 -15.94 -41.11
N ASN A 47 23.16 -15.42 -41.58
CA ASN A 47 24.42 -15.42 -40.86
C ASN A 47 24.65 -14.06 -40.19
N PHE A 48 24.64 -14.02 -38.85
CA PHE A 48 24.90 -12.83 -38.04
C PHE A 48 26.29 -12.84 -37.36
N GLN A 49 27.18 -13.74 -37.78
CA GLN A 49 28.49 -13.90 -37.14
C GLN A 49 29.24 -12.57 -37.05
N ASN A 50 29.62 -12.18 -35.83
CA ASN A 50 30.31 -10.93 -35.50
C ASN A 50 29.59 -9.65 -35.92
N ALA A 51 28.27 -9.69 -36.20
CA ALA A 51 27.50 -8.49 -36.45
C ALA A 51 27.33 -7.67 -35.15
N ILE A 52 27.21 -6.35 -35.27
CA ILE A 52 26.86 -5.45 -34.16
C ILE A 52 25.35 -5.23 -34.23
N VAL A 53 24.61 -5.62 -33.19
CA VAL A 53 23.13 -5.60 -33.17
C VAL A 53 22.52 -4.74 -32.05
N THR A 54 23.30 -3.80 -31.50
CA THR A 54 22.78 -2.88 -30.48
C THR A 54 21.68 -2.00 -31.08
N GLY A 55 20.51 -1.93 -30.45
CA GLY A 55 19.38 -1.16 -31.00
C GLY A 55 18.70 -1.80 -32.22
N THR A 56 19.16 -2.94 -32.71
CA THR A 56 18.53 -3.63 -33.84
C THR A 56 17.13 -4.06 -33.46
N ASP A 57 16.21 -3.92 -34.40
CA ASP A 57 14.83 -4.27 -34.21
C ASP A 57 14.52 -5.62 -34.84
N PHE A 58 14.26 -6.62 -34.00
CA PHE A 58 13.96 -8.00 -34.38
C PHE A 58 12.52 -8.41 -34.05
N GLU A 59 11.60 -7.47 -33.85
CA GLU A 59 10.18 -7.75 -33.59
C GLU A 59 9.58 -8.71 -34.61
N ASP A 60 8.84 -9.72 -34.12
CA ASP A 60 8.17 -10.76 -34.93
C ASP A 60 9.08 -11.37 -36.04
N THR A 61 10.33 -11.68 -35.68
CA THR A 61 11.28 -12.37 -36.58
C THR A 61 11.47 -13.84 -36.24
N THR A 62 12.03 -14.59 -37.20
CA THR A 62 12.45 -15.98 -36.97
C THR A 62 13.89 -16.09 -36.41
N LEU A 63 14.36 -15.10 -35.64
CA LEU A 63 15.72 -15.10 -35.07
C LEU A 63 15.90 -16.28 -34.10
N THR A 64 17.01 -17.01 -34.20
CA THR A 64 17.35 -18.08 -33.26
C THR A 64 18.40 -17.67 -32.23
N ALA A 65 18.46 -18.41 -31.13
CA ALA A 65 19.50 -18.30 -30.11
C ALA A 65 20.90 -18.30 -30.72
N GLU A 66 21.20 -19.28 -31.60
CA GLU A 66 22.52 -19.41 -32.23
C GLU A 66 22.88 -18.20 -33.10
N GLN A 67 21.89 -17.61 -33.76
CA GLN A 67 22.09 -16.41 -34.57
C GLN A 67 22.45 -15.22 -33.67
N LEU A 68 21.71 -14.99 -32.59
CA LEU A 68 22.02 -13.92 -31.63
C LEU A 68 23.39 -14.15 -30.95
N TYR A 69 23.67 -15.39 -30.51
CA TYR A 69 24.92 -15.72 -29.81
C TYR A 69 26.16 -15.58 -30.69
N SER A 70 26.00 -15.67 -32.01
CA SER A 70 27.09 -15.48 -32.96
C SER A 70 27.50 -14.01 -33.14
N THR A 71 26.70 -13.05 -32.65
CA THR A 71 26.94 -11.62 -32.83
C THR A 71 28.12 -11.12 -31.99
N ALA A 72 28.75 -10.03 -32.45
CA ALA A 72 29.76 -9.34 -31.66
C ALA A 72 29.15 -8.65 -30.42
N SER A 73 27.90 -8.19 -30.53
CA SER A 73 27.14 -7.58 -29.42
C SER A 73 26.91 -8.56 -28.26
N TYR A 74 26.48 -9.79 -28.54
CA TYR A 74 26.30 -10.82 -27.51
C TYR A 74 27.63 -11.19 -26.82
N ALA A 75 28.70 -11.37 -27.60
CA ALA A 75 30.04 -11.64 -27.07
C ALA A 75 30.57 -10.48 -26.19
N ALA A 76 30.19 -9.24 -26.51
CA ALA A 76 30.50 -8.05 -25.74
C ALA A 76 29.54 -7.81 -24.56
N ARG A 77 28.53 -8.66 -24.35
CA ARG A 77 27.46 -8.50 -23.36
C ARG A 77 26.66 -7.21 -23.52
N ASN A 78 26.51 -6.72 -24.75
CA ASN A 78 25.85 -5.44 -25.03
C ASN A 78 24.71 -5.63 -26.03
N LEU A 79 23.53 -5.87 -25.49
CA LEU A 79 22.26 -5.94 -26.21
C LEU A 79 21.35 -4.75 -25.88
N GLN A 80 21.94 -3.62 -25.47
CA GLN A 80 21.16 -2.43 -25.13
C GLN A 80 20.28 -2.00 -26.32
N ARG A 81 19.08 -1.52 -26.01
CA ARG A 81 18.08 -1.01 -26.97
C ARG A 81 17.56 -2.01 -28.01
N ILE A 82 17.98 -3.28 -27.98
CA ILE A 82 17.50 -4.27 -28.93
C ILE A 82 15.98 -4.42 -28.79
N ASN A 83 15.24 -4.53 -29.90
CA ASN A 83 13.83 -4.90 -29.87
C ASN A 83 13.72 -6.40 -30.14
N LEU A 84 13.17 -7.13 -29.17
CA LEU A 84 12.90 -8.57 -29.17
C LEU A 84 11.42 -8.81 -28.80
N GLU A 85 10.54 -7.83 -29.03
CA GLU A 85 9.09 -7.95 -28.85
C GLU A 85 8.55 -9.16 -29.64
N ASP A 86 7.59 -9.86 -29.04
CA ASP A 86 6.91 -11.06 -29.59
C ASP A 86 7.82 -12.27 -29.92
N LEU A 87 9.10 -12.27 -29.55
CA LEU A 87 10.00 -13.39 -29.84
C LEU A 87 9.83 -14.57 -28.87
N ASP A 88 9.87 -15.79 -29.42
CA ASP A 88 10.03 -17.02 -28.63
C ASP A 88 11.51 -17.26 -28.31
N MET A 89 11.88 -16.87 -27.09
CA MET A 89 13.21 -17.03 -26.50
C MET A 89 13.23 -18.12 -25.42
N THR A 90 12.33 -19.10 -25.50
CA THR A 90 12.24 -20.21 -24.54
C THR A 90 13.60 -20.90 -24.39
N GLY A 91 14.12 -20.95 -23.16
CA GLY A 91 15.38 -21.63 -22.84
C GLY A 91 16.65 -20.93 -23.31
N TRP A 92 16.58 -19.69 -23.81
CA TRP A 92 17.78 -18.95 -24.25
C TRP A 92 18.69 -18.61 -23.06
N ASP A 93 20.00 -18.65 -23.28
CA ASP A 93 21.01 -18.12 -22.37
C ASP A 93 21.32 -16.66 -22.69
N LEU A 94 20.88 -15.75 -21.82
CA LEU A 94 21.22 -14.32 -21.84
C LEU A 94 22.00 -13.94 -20.57
N SER A 95 22.76 -14.88 -20.00
CA SER A 95 23.52 -14.64 -18.78
C SER A 95 24.51 -13.48 -18.93
N GLY A 96 24.45 -12.52 -18.00
CA GLY A 96 25.33 -11.37 -17.91
C GLY A 96 25.14 -10.33 -19.00
N GLN A 97 24.08 -10.43 -19.82
CA GLN A 97 23.81 -9.48 -20.90
C GLN A 97 23.30 -8.14 -20.35
N ASP A 98 23.78 -7.04 -20.92
CA ASP A 98 23.22 -5.70 -20.73
C ASP A 98 22.09 -5.47 -21.73
N LEU A 99 20.86 -5.55 -21.24
CA LEU A 99 19.59 -5.38 -21.97
C LEU A 99 18.92 -4.06 -21.58
N ARG A 100 19.68 -3.06 -21.11
CA ARG A 100 19.11 -1.75 -20.77
C ARG A 100 18.42 -1.14 -21.98
N GLN A 101 17.22 -0.61 -21.75
CA GLN A 101 16.39 -0.01 -22.80
C GLN A 101 15.93 -0.97 -23.91
N ALA A 102 16.12 -2.28 -23.74
CA ALA A 102 15.57 -3.26 -24.69
C ALA A 102 14.04 -3.26 -24.67
N ASP A 103 13.44 -3.65 -25.79
CA ASP A 103 12.01 -3.96 -25.85
C ASP A 103 11.84 -5.48 -25.85
N LEU A 104 11.13 -5.98 -24.84
CA LEU A 104 10.84 -7.39 -24.58
C LEU A 104 9.35 -7.60 -24.34
N LYS A 105 8.53 -6.62 -24.73
CA LYS A 105 7.09 -6.69 -24.57
C LYS A 105 6.55 -7.95 -25.24
N ASP A 106 5.62 -8.64 -24.56
CA ASP A 106 4.99 -9.87 -25.04
C ASP A 106 5.96 -11.04 -25.40
N ALA A 107 7.28 -10.91 -25.14
CA ALA A 107 8.26 -11.93 -25.45
C ALA A 107 8.14 -13.15 -24.52
N ASN A 108 8.48 -14.34 -25.04
CA ASN A 108 8.52 -15.57 -24.27
C ASN A 108 9.95 -15.93 -23.85
N LEU A 109 10.32 -15.62 -22.61
CA LEU A 109 11.59 -15.98 -21.96
C LEU A 109 11.43 -17.16 -20.98
N SER A 110 10.40 -17.99 -21.14
CA SER A 110 10.19 -19.12 -20.23
C SER A 110 11.40 -20.05 -20.22
N SER A 111 11.80 -20.51 -19.04
CA SER A 111 13.00 -21.33 -18.81
C SER A 111 14.34 -20.72 -19.30
N ALA A 112 14.39 -19.43 -19.66
CA ALA A 112 15.62 -18.76 -20.05
C ALA A 112 16.61 -18.67 -18.88
N ILE A 113 17.91 -18.61 -19.20
CA ILE A 113 18.98 -18.39 -18.22
C ILE A 113 19.37 -16.91 -18.29
N LEU A 114 18.98 -16.15 -17.26
CA LEU A 114 19.09 -14.69 -17.19
C LEU A 114 20.01 -14.24 -16.03
N ARG A 115 20.91 -15.12 -15.59
CA ARG A 115 21.81 -14.85 -14.46
C ARG A 115 22.63 -13.60 -14.70
N ASP A 116 22.71 -12.72 -13.70
CA ASP A 116 23.46 -11.46 -13.78
C ASP A 116 23.05 -10.53 -14.95
N ALA A 117 21.90 -10.74 -15.60
CA ALA A 117 21.42 -9.89 -16.68
C ALA A 117 20.85 -8.56 -16.14
N VAL A 118 20.97 -7.49 -16.94
CA VAL A 118 20.53 -6.15 -16.53
C VAL A 118 19.46 -5.62 -17.49
N PHE A 119 18.26 -5.37 -16.96
CA PHE A 119 17.08 -4.91 -17.69
C PHE A 119 16.65 -3.49 -17.31
N THR A 120 17.55 -2.67 -16.74
CA THR A 120 17.19 -1.29 -16.34
C THR A 120 16.58 -0.52 -17.52
N ASP A 121 15.38 0.03 -17.31
CA ASP A 121 14.58 0.71 -18.34
C ASP A 121 14.24 -0.15 -19.57
N ALA A 122 14.26 -1.48 -19.48
CA ALA A 122 13.72 -2.33 -20.55
C ALA A 122 12.19 -2.37 -20.47
N ASP A 123 11.50 -2.42 -21.60
CA ASP A 123 10.06 -2.72 -21.63
C ASP A 123 9.87 -4.23 -21.49
N MET A 124 9.35 -4.68 -20.35
CA MET A 124 9.13 -6.09 -20.03
C MET A 124 7.64 -6.36 -19.77
N ARG A 125 6.75 -5.52 -20.34
CA ARG A 125 5.31 -5.69 -20.15
C ARG A 125 4.86 -7.01 -20.78
N PHE A 126 4.07 -7.78 -20.04
CA PHE A 126 3.53 -9.06 -20.48
C PHE A 126 4.57 -10.13 -20.87
N VAL A 127 5.84 -9.95 -20.49
CA VAL A 127 6.88 -10.94 -20.75
C VAL A 127 6.60 -12.23 -19.95
N ASN A 128 6.79 -13.38 -20.58
CA ASN A 128 6.73 -14.67 -19.88
C ASN A 128 8.13 -15.06 -19.40
N LEU A 129 8.38 -15.00 -18.08
CA LEU A 129 9.62 -15.41 -17.42
C LEU A 129 9.43 -16.72 -16.62
N SER A 130 8.35 -17.48 -16.87
CA SER A 130 8.05 -18.67 -16.10
C SER A 130 9.19 -19.69 -16.13
N GLY A 131 9.62 -20.15 -14.96
CA GLY A 131 10.75 -21.08 -14.81
C GLY A 131 12.13 -20.52 -15.19
N ALA A 132 12.26 -19.22 -15.50
CA ALA A 132 13.55 -18.62 -15.84
C ALA A 132 14.50 -18.56 -14.63
N ASP A 133 15.80 -18.57 -14.88
CA ASP A 133 16.82 -18.36 -13.84
C ASP A 133 17.25 -16.90 -13.82
N LEU A 134 16.72 -16.14 -12.85
CA LEU A 134 16.96 -14.71 -12.66
C LEU A 134 17.99 -14.44 -11.54
N THR A 135 18.83 -15.41 -11.20
CA THR A 135 19.81 -15.25 -10.11
C THR A 135 20.69 -14.02 -10.35
N ASN A 136 20.72 -13.10 -9.38
CA ASN A 136 21.40 -11.79 -9.45
C ASN A 136 20.96 -10.86 -10.61
N ALA A 137 19.85 -11.13 -11.30
CA ALA A 137 19.37 -10.26 -12.36
C ALA A 137 18.83 -8.94 -11.80
N HIS A 138 18.98 -7.86 -12.57
CA HIS A 138 18.42 -6.55 -12.25
C HIS A 138 17.22 -6.29 -13.16
N LEU A 139 16.01 -6.40 -12.63
CA LEU A 139 14.79 -6.30 -13.41
C LEU A 139 14.36 -4.85 -13.67
N SER A 140 13.48 -4.67 -14.65
CA SER A 140 12.93 -3.37 -15.01
C SER A 140 11.81 -2.93 -14.07
N GLN A 141 11.54 -1.62 -14.04
CA GLN A 141 10.30 -1.06 -13.48
C GLN A 141 9.07 -1.30 -14.38
N TRP A 142 9.28 -1.63 -15.66
CA TRP A 142 8.19 -1.84 -16.63
C TRP A 142 7.87 -3.32 -16.81
N MET A 143 7.40 -3.96 -15.74
CA MET A 143 7.05 -5.40 -15.72
C MET A 143 5.54 -5.66 -15.61
N ARG A 144 4.70 -4.68 -15.93
CA ARG A 144 3.25 -4.85 -15.84
C ARG A 144 2.80 -6.06 -16.67
N GLY A 145 2.17 -7.02 -16.02
CA GLY A 145 1.69 -8.27 -16.61
C GLY A 145 2.76 -9.35 -16.79
N ALA A 146 3.99 -9.15 -16.32
CA ALA A 146 5.06 -10.15 -16.43
C ALA A 146 4.76 -11.38 -15.56
N ASP A 147 5.05 -12.57 -16.10
CA ASP A 147 4.87 -13.84 -15.41
C ASP A 147 6.18 -14.43 -14.92
N LEU A 148 6.43 -14.42 -13.61
CA LEU A 148 7.61 -15.00 -12.96
C LEU A 148 7.28 -16.32 -12.23
N THR A 149 6.19 -17.00 -12.58
CA THR A 149 5.80 -18.26 -11.96
C THR A 149 6.93 -19.29 -12.05
N GLY A 150 7.40 -19.79 -10.91
CA GLY A 150 8.48 -20.77 -10.83
C GLY A 150 9.87 -20.26 -11.22
N ALA A 151 10.05 -18.95 -11.46
CA ALA A 151 11.36 -18.37 -11.76
C ALA A 151 12.26 -18.38 -10.52
N THR A 152 13.55 -18.63 -10.71
CA THR A 152 14.55 -18.57 -9.61
C THR A 152 14.91 -17.11 -9.33
N LEU A 153 14.58 -16.61 -8.14
CA LEU A 153 14.67 -15.19 -7.78
C LEU A 153 15.81 -14.87 -6.78
N MET A 154 16.77 -15.78 -6.65
CA MET A 154 17.88 -15.65 -5.71
C MET A 154 18.67 -14.37 -5.98
N SER A 155 18.64 -13.42 -5.03
CA SER A 155 19.34 -12.13 -5.13
C SER A 155 18.93 -11.29 -6.36
N THR A 156 17.77 -11.55 -6.95
CA THR A 156 17.19 -10.71 -8.00
C THR A 156 16.80 -9.35 -7.44
N VAL A 157 17.10 -8.28 -8.16
CA VAL A 157 16.64 -6.93 -7.80
C VAL A 157 15.30 -6.68 -8.48
N LEU A 158 14.24 -6.64 -7.67
CA LEU A 158 12.88 -6.25 -8.07
C LEU A 158 12.71 -4.74 -7.86
N VAL A 159 12.05 -4.07 -8.79
CA VAL A 159 11.88 -2.60 -8.74
C VAL A 159 10.43 -2.22 -8.42
N ASP A 160 9.46 -2.76 -9.16
CA ASP A 160 8.02 -2.54 -8.95
C ASP A 160 7.27 -3.86 -9.19
N LEU A 161 6.26 -4.15 -8.37
CA LEU A 161 5.47 -5.40 -8.40
C LEU A 161 4.02 -5.21 -8.82
N ARG A 162 3.60 -3.99 -9.18
CA ARG A 162 2.23 -3.75 -9.62
C ARG A 162 1.95 -4.58 -10.87
N ASN A 163 0.93 -5.45 -10.77
CA ASN A 163 0.51 -6.36 -11.84
C ASN A 163 1.60 -7.36 -12.25
N VAL A 164 2.43 -7.82 -11.30
CA VAL A 164 3.43 -8.87 -11.53
C VAL A 164 2.91 -10.20 -10.97
N ILE A 165 3.15 -11.30 -11.68
CA ILE A 165 2.76 -12.64 -11.25
C ILE A 165 3.96 -13.35 -10.60
N LEU A 166 3.83 -13.69 -9.32
CA LEU A 166 4.84 -14.32 -8.47
C LEU A 166 4.29 -15.59 -7.81
N THR A 167 3.44 -16.35 -8.50
CA THR A 167 2.87 -17.59 -7.96
C THR A 167 3.96 -18.57 -7.53
N ALA A 168 3.88 -19.05 -6.27
CA ALA A 168 4.83 -19.97 -5.65
C ALA A 168 6.31 -19.51 -5.66
N ALA A 169 6.59 -18.23 -5.87
CA ALA A 169 7.93 -17.65 -6.01
C ALA A 169 8.85 -17.81 -4.79
N THR A 170 8.30 -17.89 -3.57
CA THR A 170 9.05 -18.09 -2.31
C THR A 170 9.80 -19.43 -2.29
N ALA A 171 9.23 -20.48 -2.89
CA ALA A 171 9.92 -21.77 -3.08
C ALA A 171 11.14 -21.67 -4.01
N HIS A 172 11.24 -20.57 -4.77
CA HIS A 172 12.28 -20.30 -5.75
C HIS A 172 13.17 -19.10 -5.37
N GLY A 173 13.15 -18.68 -4.10
CA GLY A 173 14.10 -17.70 -3.57
C GLY A 173 13.59 -16.27 -3.49
N LEU A 174 12.29 -16.01 -3.71
CA LEU A 174 11.71 -14.71 -3.37
C LEU A 174 11.71 -14.52 -1.84
N THR A 175 12.23 -13.38 -1.39
CA THR A 175 12.32 -13.00 0.03
C THR A 175 11.47 -11.78 0.33
N ALA A 176 11.15 -11.60 1.61
CA ALA A 176 10.44 -10.43 2.09
C ALA A 176 11.22 -9.14 1.79
N GLU A 177 12.55 -9.17 1.99
CA GLU A 177 13.44 -8.02 1.77
C GLU A 177 13.42 -7.54 0.31
N GLN A 178 13.35 -8.47 -0.65
CA GLN A 178 13.23 -8.12 -2.06
C GLN A 178 11.89 -7.44 -2.36
N VAL A 179 10.79 -7.91 -1.75
CA VAL A 179 9.47 -7.28 -1.91
C VAL A 179 9.45 -5.91 -1.24
N TYR A 180 9.98 -5.78 -0.02
CA TYR A 180 10.01 -4.52 0.72
C TYR A 180 10.83 -3.44 0.02
N ALA A 181 11.88 -3.80 -0.70
CA ALA A 181 12.71 -2.85 -1.44
C ALA A 181 12.02 -2.25 -2.68
N THR A 182 10.87 -2.78 -3.11
CA THR A 182 10.18 -2.32 -4.33
C THR A 182 9.45 -0.99 -4.11
N SER A 183 9.40 -0.15 -5.15
CA SER A 183 8.61 1.09 -5.14
C SER A 183 7.14 0.83 -4.81
N SER A 184 6.57 -0.25 -5.35
CA SER A 184 5.20 -0.66 -5.06
C SER A 184 4.94 -0.88 -3.57
N TYR A 185 5.86 -1.53 -2.84
CA TYR A 185 5.70 -1.74 -1.40
C TYR A 185 5.91 -0.43 -0.62
N GLN A 186 6.89 0.39 -1.02
CA GLN A 186 7.20 1.68 -0.38
C GLN A 186 6.11 2.73 -0.56
N ASP A 187 5.37 2.63 -1.66
CA ASP A 187 4.18 3.41 -1.99
C ASP A 187 2.89 2.77 -1.43
N GLU A 188 3.01 1.66 -0.69
CA GLU A 188 1.90 0.91 -0.07
C GLU A 188 0.85 0.40 -1.06
N SER A 189 1.31 0.04 -2.25
CA SER A 189 0.51 -0.13 -3.46
C SER A 189 0.80 -1.48 -4.12
N MET A 190 0.17 -2.53 -3.61
CA MET A 190 0.27 -3.91 -4.10
C MET A 190 -0.85 -4.20 -5.12
N LEU A 191 -1.02 -3.30 -6.10
CA LEU A 191 -2.12 -3.37 -7.07
C LEU A 191 -1.93 -4.54 -8.04
N PHE A 192 -2.95 -5.38 -8.18
CA PHE A 192 -3.01 -6.49 -9.13
C PHE A 192 -1.88 -7.52 -9.01
N VAL A 193 -1.10 -7.49 -7.92
CA VAL A 193 -0.01 -8.45 -7.72
C VAL A 193 -0.59 -9.84 -7.49
N THR A 194 0.06 -10.87 -8.05
CA THR A 194 -0.27 -12.26 -7.75
C THR A 194 0.85 -12.86 -6.89
N LEU A 195 0.49 -13.24 -5.67
CA LEU A 195 1.34 -13.90 -4.68
C LEU A 195 0.72 -15.24 -4.24
N ALA A 196 -0.16 -15.84 -5.05
CA ALA A 196 -0.77 -17.13 -4.79
C ALA A 196 0.27 -18.23 -4.51
N ASP A 197 -0.11 -19.20 -3.67
CA ASP A 197 0.69 -20.38 -3.31
C ASP A 197 2.08 -20.08 -2.69
N ASN A 198 2.31 -18.86 -2.17
CA ASN A 198 3.54 -18.50 -1.48
C ASN A 198 3.49 -18.77 0.03
N ASP A 199 4.65 -19.06 0.62
CA ASP A 199 4.84 -18.97 2.08
C ASP A 199 5.27 -17.55 2.45
N LEU A 200 4.30 -16.75 2.88
CA LEU A 200 4.43 -15.36 3.30
C LEU A 200 4.37 -15.23 4.83
N SER A 201 4.68 -16.31 5.55
CA SER A 201 4.61 -16.32 7.02
C SER A 201 5.53 -15.26 7.61
N GLU A 202 5.07 -14.57 8.65
CA GLU A 202 5.80 -13.50 9.35
C GLU A 202 6.11 -12.26 8.48
N TRP A 203 5.60 -12.19 7.25
CA TRP A 203 5.81 -11.00 6.43
C TRP A 203 4.98 -9.84 6.95
N ASN A 204 5.52 -8.64 6.76
CA ASN A 204 4.89 -7.38 7.06
C ASN A 204 4.20 -6.89 5.79
N PHE A 205 2.88 -6.79 5.84
CA PHE A 205 2.07 -6.09 4.86
C PHE A 205 1.21 -5.01 5.54
N SER A 206 1.68 -4.49 6.69
CA SER A 206 0.98 -3.43 7.38
C SER A 206 0.75 -2.26 6.44
N ASN A 207 -0.49 -1.79 6.49
CA ASN A 207 -1.02 -0.74 5.64
C ASN A 207 -0.87 -0.97 4.13
N GLN A 208 -0.59 -2.17 3.63
CA GLN A 208 -0.52 -2.37 2.18
C GLN A 208 -1.92 -2.38 1.55
N LEU A 209 -2.06 -1.77 0.38
CA LEU A 209 -3.27 -1.85 -0.44
C LEU A 209 -3.16 -3.00 -1.45
N PHE A 210 -3.91 -4.06 -1.23
CA PHE A 210 -4.14 -5.14 -2.18
C PHE A 210 -5.46 -4.90 -2.91
N TYR A 211 -5.37 -4.35 -4.11
CA TYR A 211 -6.51 -4.14 -5.00
C TYR A 211 -6.49 -5.14 -6.15
N ALA A 212 -7.54 -5.95 -6.25
CA ALA A 212 -7.72 -6.97 -7.29
C ALA A 212 -6.48 -7.85 -7.48
N GLY A 213 -5.77 -8.14 -6.39
CA GLY A 213 -4.63 -9.05 -6.36
C GLY A 213 -5.07 -10.49 -6.15
N ASP A 214 -4.10 -11.40 -6.12
CA ASP A 214 -4.35 -12.82 -5.88
C ASP A 214 -3.37 -13.38 -4.83
N LEU A 215 -3.93 -13.79 -3.70
CA LEU A 215 -3.22 -14.40 -2.57
C LEU A 215 -3.76 -15.81 -2.29
N ARG A 216 -4.43 -16.45 -3.25
CA ARG A 216 -5.05 -17.77 -3.04
C ARG A 216 -4.03 -18.78 -2.53
N ASN A 217 -4.44 -19.55 -1.53
CA ASN A 217 -3.62 -20.54 -0.83
C ASN A 217 -2.29 -20.01 -0.26
N ALA A 218 -2.08 -18.69 -0.21
CA ALA A 218 -0.89 -18.14 0.41
C ALA A 218 -0.93 -18.40 1.91
N LYS A 219 0.23 -18.74 2.48
CA LYS A 219 0.39 -18.90 3.92
C LYS A 219 0.82 -17.59 4.52
N LEU A 220 -0.07 -16.96 5.28
CA LEU A 220 0.12 -15.69 5.97
C LEU A 220 0.23 -15.91 7.48
N THR A 221 0.76 -17.07 7.90
CA THR A 221 0.88 -17.41 9.32
C THR A 221 1.75 -16.38 10.03
N GLY A 222 1.26 -15.76 11.10
CA GLY A 222 2.00 -14.73 11.83
C GLY A 222 2.28 -13.44 11.03
N ALA A 223 1.71 -13.29 9.83
CA ALA A 223 1.92 -12.09 9.03
C ALA A 223 1.31 -10.86 9.71
N ASN A 224 2.00 -9.72 9.64
CA ASN A 224 1.47 -8.44 10.08
C ASN A 224 0.64 -7.82 8.95
N LEU A 225 -0.68 -7.83 9.07
CA LEU A 225 -1.66 -7.21 8.16
C LEU A 225 -2.34 -6.00 8.81
N THR A 226 -1.77 -5.43 9.88
CA THR A 226 -2.36 -4.28 10.58
C THR A 226 -2.58 -3.12 9.62
N GLY A 227 -3.80 -2.60 9.52
CA GLY A 227 -4.16 -1.52 8.58
C GLY A 227 -4.17 -1.91 7.09
N ALA A 228 -3.86 -3.16 6.74
CA ALA A 228 -3.87 -3.62 5.35
C ALA A 228 -5.29 -3.53 4.77
N THR A 229 -5.40 -3.24 3.48
CA THR A 229 -6.70 -3.15 2.79
C THR A 229 -6.75 -4.11 1.62
N PHE A 230 -7.78 -4.94 1.60
CA PHE A 230 -8.04 -5.92 0.56
C PHE A 230 -9.34 -5.56 -0.15
N VAL A 231 -9.26 -5.21 -1.43
CA VAL A 231 -10.43 -4.85 -2.25
C VAL A 231 -10.48 -5.77 -3.47
N GLY A 232 -11.48 -6.65 -3.53
CA GLY A 232 -11.62 -7.60 -4.64
C GLY A 232 -10.44 -8.56 -4.80
N THR A 233 -9.60 -8.69 -3.77
CA THR A 233 -8.42 -9.57 -3.78
C THR A 233 -8.87 -11.01 -3.53
N ALA A 234 -8.32 -11.94 -4.31
CA ALA A 234 -8.63 -13.36 -4.15
C ALA A 234 -7.90 -13.92 -2.91
N LEU A 235 -8.66 -14.22 -1.86
CA LEU A 235 -8.15 -14.74 -0.58
C LEU A 235 -8.52 -16.21 -0.32
N SER A 236 -9.13 -16.91 -1.29
CA SER A 236 -9.60 -18.27 -1.02
C SER A 236 -8.44 -19.20 -0.64
N GLY A 237 -8.63 -19.94 0.45
CA GLY A 237 -7.63 -20.89 0.96
C GLY A 237 -6.45 -20.27 1.71
N VAL A 238 -6.42 -18.96 1.96
CA VAL A 238 -5.34 -18.35 2.76
C VAL A 238 -5.26 -18.94 4.17
N ASP A 239 -4.04 -19.10 4.68
CA ASP A 239 -3.81 -19.43 6.09
C ASP A 239 -3.45 -18.17 6.88
N LEU A 240 -4.41 -17.65 7.64
CA LEU A 240 -4.25 -16.48 8.51
C LEU A 240 -3.93 -16.85 9.97
N THR A 241 -3.51 -18.08 10.24
CA THR A 241 -3.21 -18.51 11.61
C THR A 241 -2.20 -17.56 12.26
N ASP A 242 -2.50 -17.05 13.43
CA ASP A 242 -1.66 -16.10 14.18
C ASP A 242 -1.34 -14.77 13.46
N ALA A 243 -1.96 -14.47 12.32
CA ALA A 243 -1.79 -13.18 11.63
C ALA A 243 -2.39 -12.03 12.46
N ASP A 244 -1.80 -10.84 12.35
CA ASP A 244 -2.38 -9.62 12.92
C ASP A 244 -3.21 -8.88 11.86
N VAL A 245 -4.49 -8.68 12.10
CA VAL A 245 -5.44 -8.02 11.19
C VAL A 245 -6.08 -6.78 11.81
N GLU A 246 -5.58 -6.26 12.95
CA GLU A 246 -6.15 -5.05 13.57
C GLU A 246 -6.16 -3.89 12.56
N TYR A 247 -7.23 -3.09 12.57
CA TYR A 247 -7.42 -1.98 11.63
C TYR A 247 -7.46 -2.35 10.13
N SER A 248 -7.44 -3.63 9.78
CA SER A 248 -7.49 -4.06 8.39
C SER A 248 -8.89 -3.90 7.78
N ARG A 249 -8.92 -3.67 6.46
CA ARG A 249 -10.15 -3.59 5.67
C ARG A 249 -10.29 -4.82 4.80
N LEU A 250 -11.21 -5.71 5.16
CA LEU A 250 -11.45 -6.98 4.49
C LEU A 250 -12.64 -6.86 3.53
N LEU A 251 -12.48 -6.05 2.47
CA LEU A 251 -13.52 -5.75 1.47
C LEU A 251 -13.62 -6.88 0.42
N VAL A 252 -13.86 -8.09 0.91
CA VAL A 252 -13.97 -9.32 0.12
C VAL A 252 -15.22 -10.10 0.54
N PRO A 253 -15.85 -10.85 -0.37
CA PRO A 253 -17.03 -11.64 -0.02
C PRO A 253 -16.64 -12.86 0.82
N GLU A 254 -17.61 -13.45 1.55
CA GLU A 254 -17.35 -14.58 2.46
C GLU A 254 -16.79 -15.82 1.74
N GLU A 255 -17.09 -16.02 0.45
CA GLU A 255 -16.50 -17.12 -0.32
C GLU A 255 -14.98 -16.96 -0.52
N ALA A 256 -14.47 -15.74 -0.36
CA ALA A 256 -13.03 -15.44 -0.43
C ALA A 256 -12.35 -15.56 0.93
N LEU A 257 -13.01 -15.19 2.04
CA LEU A 257 -12.45 -15.29 3.39
C LEU A 257 -13.53 -15.66 4.41
N THR A 258 -13.38 -16.80 5.10
CA THR A 258 -14.41 -17.31 6.01
C THR A 258 -14.22 -16.86 7.45
N TRP A 259 -15.32 -16.90 8.23
CA TRP A 259 -15.29 -16.66 9.67
C TRP A 259 -14.30 -17.59 10.40
N GLU A 260 -14.19 -18.86 10.01
CA GLU A 260 -13.23 -19.79 10.62
C GLU A 260 -11.77 -19.42 10.35
N GLN A 261 -11.47 -18.78 9.22
CA GLN A 261 -10.12 -18.26 8.94
C GLN A 261 -9.83 -17.04 9.82
N LEU A 262 -10.79 -16.11 9.95
CA LEU A 262 -10.64 -14.96 10.84
C LEU A 262 -10.41 -15.38 12.30
N MET A 263 -11.14 -16.40 12.78
CA MET A 263 -11.00 -16.90 14.15
C MET A 263 -9.59 -17.42 14.46
N LYS A 264 -8.78 -17.77 13.46
CA LYS A 264 -7.40 -18.26 13.68
C LYS A 264 -6.36 -17.14 13.79
N THR A 265 -6.71 -15.90 13.46
CA THR A 265 -5.80 -14.75 13.57
C THR A 265 -5.38 -14.52 15.01
N ALA A 266 -4.17 -13.99 15.22
CA ALA A 266 -3.71 -13.61 16.55
C ALA A 266 -4.62 -12.52 17.14
N THR A 267 -5.08 -11.59 16.30
CA THR A 267 -6.07 -10.55 16.63
C THR A 267 -7.32 -11.15 17.27
N PHE A 268 -7.98 -12.11 16.61
CA PHE A 268 -9.18 -12.74 17.15
C PHE A 268 -8.89 -13.55 18.42
N GLN A 269 -7.75 -14.25 18.48
CA GLN A 269 -7.34 -15.02 19.68
C GLN A 269 -7.10 -14.12 20.88
N ARG A 270 -6.63 -12.87 20.68
CA ARG A 270 -6.54 -11.82 21.71
C ARG A 270 -7.90 -11.23 22.11
N ARG A 271 -9.01 -11.72 21.53
CA ARG A 271 -10.36 -11.16 21.63
C ARG A 271 -10.42 -9.71 21.15
N SER A 272 -9.62 -9.37 20.14
CA SER A 272 -9.62 -8.06 19.51
C SER A 272 -10.02 -8.20 18.05
N LEU A 273 -10.88 -7.32 17.59
CA LEU A 273 -11.15 -7.00 16.18
C LEU A 273 -11.19 -5.47 16.05
N GLU A 274 -10.33 -4.81 16.82
CA GLU A 274 -10.27 -3.35 16.86
C GLU A 274 -9.94 -2.81 15.48
N GLY A 275 -10.75 -1.83 15.04
CA GLY A 275 -10.62 -1.20 13.74
C GLY A 275 -10.89 -2.09 12.54
N VAL A 276 -11.18 -3.38 12.71
CA VAL A 276 -11.39 -4.28 11.57
C VAL A 276 -12.68 -3.90 10.86
N GLU A 277 -12.64 -3.81 9.54
CA GLU A 277 -13.83 -3.62 8.72
C GLU A 277 -14.34 -4.96 8.20
N LEU A 278 -15.56 -5.33 8.62
CA LEU A 278 -16.20 -6.63 8.43
C LEU A 278 -17.46 -6.49 7.56
N TYR A 279 -17.37 -6.87 6.28
CA TYR A 279 -18.49 -6.87 5.31
C TYR A 279 -19.15 -8.25 5.13
N TRP A 280 -19.34 -8.99 6.22
CA TRP A 280 -19.73 -10.41 6.15
C TRP A 280 -21.12 -10.69 6.72
N GLU A 281 -21.61 -11.90 6.45
CA GLU A 281 -22.74 -12.48 7.19
C GLU A 281 -22.30 -12.84 8.62
N LEU A 282 -22.61 -11.95 9.56
CA LEU A 282 -22.39 -12.14 11.00
C LEU A 282 -23.59 -12.79 11.71
N GLN A 283 -24.60 -13.23 10.95
CA GLN A 283 -25.83 -13.82 11.47
C GLN A 283 -25.52 -15.01 12.40
N GLY A 284 -25.98 -14.93 13.65
CA GLY A 284 -25.79 -15.97 14.66
C GLY A 284 -24.34 -16.22 15.09
N ARG A 285 -23.38 -15.39 14.67
CA ARG A 285 -21.97 -15.54 15.05
C ARG A 285 -21.74 -15.10 16.50
N ASP A 286 -20.73 -15.68 17.14
CA ASP A 286 -20.32 -15.33 18.50
C ASP A 286 -19.26 -14.23 18.48
N LEU A 287 -19.68 -13.00 18.79
CA LEU A 287 -18.83 -11.84 19.00
C LEU A 287 -18.74 -11.46 20.49
N SER A 288 -19.21 -12.33 21.39
CA SER A 288 -19.34 -12.00 22.80
C SER A 288 -17.97 -11.63 23.40
N GLY A 289 -17.86 -10.58 24.19
CA GLY A 289 -16.59 -10.20 24.81
C GLY A 289 -15.46 -9.81 23.84
N LEU A 290 -15.73 -9.62 22.55
CA LEU A 290 -14.73 -9.10 21.61
C LEU A 290 -14.56 -7.58 21.79
N ASN A 291 -13.32 -7.10 21.68
CA ASN A 291 -13.04 -5.69 21.46
C ASN A 291 -13.30 -5.34 19.99
N LEU A 292 -14.41 -4.67 19.73
CA LEU A 292 -14.83 -4.16 18.42
C LEU A 292 -14.67 -2.65 18.33
N ALA A 293 -13.87 -2.04 19.22
CA ALA A 293 -13.65 -0.61 19.20
C ALA A 293 -13.14 -0.15 17.82
N ASN A 294 -13.61 1.00 17.34
CA ASN A 294 -13.29 1.56 16.02
C ASN A 294 -13.60 0.66 14.81
N SER A 295 -14.18 -0.54 15.00
CA SER A 295 -14.50 -1.45 13.90
C SER A 295 -15.59 -0.87 13.01
N ARG A 296 -15.61 -1.28 11.75
CA ARG A 296 -16.67 -0.94 10.79
C ARG A 296 -17.44 -2.22 10.45
N VAL A 297 -18.72 -2.24 10.79
CA VAL A 297 -19.62 -3.38 10.57
C VAL A 297 -20.79 -2.97 9.67
N THR A 298 -20.58 -1.91 8.88
CA THR A 298 -21.54 -1.33 7.95
C THR A 298 -22.02 -2.39 6.96
N PHE A 299 -23.34 -2.51 6.74
CA PHE A 299 -23.97 -3.48 5.82
C PHE A 299 -23.77 -4.97 6.15
N ALA A 300 -23.11 -5.33 7.26
CA ALA A 300 -23.05 -6.72 7.70
C ALA A 300 -24.43 -7.20 8.18
N ALA A 301 -24.75 -8.48 7.93
CA ALA A 301 -25.97 -9.10 8.46
C ALA A 301 -25.72 -9.56 9.90
N MET A 302 -26.41 -8.96 10.88
CA MET A 302 -26.17 -9.14 12.31
C MET A 302 -27.31 -9.86 13.04
N ASP A 303 -28.29 -10.42 12.32
CA ASP A 303 -29.42 -11.11 12.93
C ASP A 303 -28.94 -12.17 13.94
N ASN A 304 -29.37 -12.07 15.20
CA ASN A 304 -28.99 -12.99 16.28
C ASN A 304 -27.48 -13.11 16.56
N ALA A 305 -26.66 -12.19 16.08
CA ALA A 305 -25.24 -12.13 16.44
C ALA A 305 -25.09 -11.87 17.95
N ASP A 306 -24.20 -12.60 18.62
CA ASP A 306 -24.00 -12.47 20.07
C ASP A 306 -22.95 -11.40 20.36
N LEU A 307 -23.36 -10.27 20.91
CA LEU A 307 -22.52 -9.12 21.27
C LEU A 307 -22.38 -8.95 22.78
N ARG A 308 -22.86 -9.90 23.60
CA ARG A 308 -22.78 -9.78 25.07
C ARG A 308 -21.34 -9.61 25.51
N GLY A 309 -21.04 -8.57 26.27
CA GLY A 309 -19.70 -8.28 26.75
C GLY A 309 -18.78 -7.58 25.74
N ALA A 310 -19.23 -7.38 24.49
CA ALA A 310 -18.42 -6.74 23.47
C ALA A 310 -18.21 -5.24 23.77
N ASN A 311 -17.04 -4.73 23.38
CA ASN A 311 -16.72 -3.30 23.43
C ASN A 311 -16.92 -2.67 22.05
N LEU A 312 -17.88 -1.75 21.92
CA LEU A 312 -18.24 -1.08 20.68
C LEU A 312 -17.81 0.41 20.66
N ALA A 313 -16.91 0.84 21.54
CA ALA A 313 -16.45 2.23 21.60
C ALA A 313 -15.96 2.74 20.22
N GLY A 314 -16.59 3.78 19.68
CA GLY A 314 -16.28 4.30 18.34
C GLY A 314 -16.55 3.36 17.16
N ALA A 315 -17.18 2.21 17.39
CA ALA A 315 -17.55 1.30 16.31
C ALA A 315 -18.64 1.90 15.43
N ASN A 316 -18.61 1.60 14.13
CA ASN A 316 -19.62 2.04 13.18
C ASN A 316 -20.48 0.86 12.72
N LEU A 317 -21.72 0.84 13.20
CA LEU A 317 -22.76 -0.13 12.87
C LEU A 317 -23.87 0.51 12.00
N SER A 318 -23.64 1.68 11.42
CA SER A 318 -24.61 2.31 10.52
C SER A 318 -24.93 1.37 9.36
N ASN A 319 -26.20 1.30 8.96
CA ASN A 319 -26.69 0.40 7.90
C ASN A 319 -26.39 -1.09 8.10
N ALA A 320 -25.96 -1.54 9.29
CA ALA A 320 -25.91 -2.97 9.60
C ALA A 320 -27.34 -3.55 9.55
N LEU A 321 -27.49 -4.73 8.94
CA LEU A 321 -28.80 -5.36 8.74
C LEU A 321 -29.14 -6.23 9.95
N GLY A 322 -30.36 -6.13 10.47
CA GLY A 322 -30.81 -7.01 11.55
C GLY A 322 -30.16 -6.73 12.92
N VAL A 323 -29.53 -5.56 13.11
CA VAL A 323 -28.86 -5.19 14.37
C VAL A 323 -29.84 -5.14 15.55
N GLU A 324 -31.12 -4.87 15.29
CA GLU A 324 -32.20 -4.92 16.28
C GLU A 324 -32.48 -6.32 16.81
N GLN A 325 -32.01 -7.37 16.13
CA GLN A 325 -32.09 -8.76 16.55
C GLN A 325 -30.78 -9.28 17.13
N ALA A 326 -29.73 -8.45 17.23
CA ALA A 326 -28.50 -8.83 17.89
C ALA A 326 -28.75 -9.13 19.38
N ILE A 327 -28.02 -10.11 19.91
CA ILE A 327 -28.11 -10.50 21.32
C ILE A 327 -27.15 -9.62 22.10
N VAL A 328 -27.70 -8.65 22.83
CA VAL A 328 -26.99 -7.70 23.68
C VAL A 328 -27.52 -7.75 25.11
N ASP A 329 -26.72 -7.28 26.07
CA ASP A 329 -27.13 -7.10 27.46
C ASP A 329 -26.33 -5.96 28.12
N GLU A 330 -26.46 -5.80 29.44
CA GLU A 330 -25.76 -4.76 30.20
C GLU A 330 -24.23 -4.87 30.16
N THR A 331 -23.68 -6.00 29.70
CA THR A 331 -22.25 -6.21 29.57
C THR A 331 -21.71 -5.72 28.22
N THR A 332 -22.57 -5.54 27.21
CA THR A 332 -22.20 -4.89 25.95
C THR A 332 -22.06 -3.38 26.16
N THR A 333 -20.92 -2.80 25.77
CA THR A 333 -20.61 -1.40 26.04
C THR A 333 -20.37 -0.59 24.78
N TYR A 334 -20.73 0.69 24.82
CA TYR A 334 -20.57 1.63 23.72
C TYR A 334 -20.31 3.04 24.27
N ASP A 335 -19.84 3.95 23.43
CA ASP A 335 -19.50 5.32 23.83
C ASP A 335 -20.22 6.38 22.99
N GLN A 336 -19.85 7.65 23.16
CA GLN A 336 -20.45 8.77 22.42
C GLN A 336 -20.09 8.79 20.92
N TYR A 337 -19.12 7.99 20.49
CA TYR A 337 -18.65 7.92 19.11
C TYR A 337 -19.16 6.66 18.39
N THR A 338 -19.75 5.71 19.12
CA THR A 338 -20.39 4.55 18.51
C THR A 338 -21.58 5.00 17.65
N VAL A 339 -21.56 4.63 16.37
CA VAL A 339 -22.64 4.94 15.42
C VAL A 339 -23.51 3.70 15.26
N PHE A 340 -24.80 3.82 15.56
CA PHE A 340 -25.78 2.76 15.34
C PHE A 340 -26.62 3.04 14.10
N GLU A 341 -27.31 2.00 13.59
CA GLU A 341 -28.40 2.16 12.62
C GLU A 341 -29.52 3.05 13.21
N GLU A 342 -30.15 3.90 12.38
CA GLU A 342 -31.04 4.98 12.86
C GLU A 342 -32.22 4.48 13.72
N SER A 343 -32.67 3.24 13.54
CA SER A 343 -33.80 2.67 14.27
C SER A 343 -33.40 1.96 15.57
N PHE A 344 -32.11 1.75 15.80
CA PHE A 344 -31.59 1.03 16.95
C PHE A 344 -31.40 1.94 18.17
N ASP A 345 -32.11 1.64 19.26
CA ASP A 345 -31.91 2.29 20.56
C ASP A 345 -31.02 1.41 21.47
N PRO A 346 -29.73 1.74 21.63
CA PRO A 346 -28.81 0.93 22.43
C PRO A 346 -29.20 0.89 23.91
N VAL A 347 -29.81 1.96 24.45
CA VAL A 347 -30.23 2.01 25.86
C VAL A 347 -31.43 1.09 26.08
N ALA A 348 -32.42 1.15 25.19
CA ALA A 348 -33.61 0.28 25.29
C ALA A 348 -33.28 -1.20 25.05
N SER A 349 -32.23 -1.50 24.29
CA SER A 349 -31.72 -2.86 24.07
C SER A 349 -31.03 -3.46 25.30
N GLY A 350 -30.69 -2.65 26.31
CA GLY A 350 -30.04 -3.07 27.55
C GLY A 350 -28.54 -2.83 27.60
N MET A 351 -27.93 -2.23 26.57
CA MET A 351 -26.50 -1.94 26.53
C MET A 351 -26.08 -0.85 27.51
N THR A 352 -24.82 -0.87 27.93
CA THR A 352 -24.25 0.11 28.87
C THR A 352 -23.44 1.17 28.15
N PHE A 353 -23.85 2.44 28.30
CA PHE A 353 -23.05 3.58 27.86
C PHE A 353 -21.83 3.78 28.78
N LYS A 354 -20.63 3.81 28.19
CA LYS A 354 -19.35 4.11 28.83
C LYS A 354 -18.63 5.20 28.02
N PRO A 355 -18.61 6.45 28.50
CA PRO A 355 -17.99 7.53 27.74
C PRO A 355 -16.48 7.35 27.67
N SER A 356 -15.93 7.50 26.47
CA SER A 356 -14.49 7.54 26.22
C SER A 356 -13.95 8.95 26.54
N ALA A 357 -12.70 9.03 26.99
CA ALA A 357 -12.04 10.32 27.17
C ALA A 357 -11.72 10.95 25.80
N ASP A 358 -11.78 12.28 25.71
CA ASP A 358 -11.42 12.99 24.47
C ASP A 358 -9.97 12.65 24.08
N GLY A 359 -9.79 12.15 22.86
CA GLY A 359 -8.50 11.77 22.30
C GLY A 359 -7.93 10.41 22.75
N ASP A 360 -8.60 9.70 23.66
CA ASP A 360 -8.29 8.29 23.94
C ASP A 360 -8.99 7.45 22.87
N PHE A 361 -8.30 7.23 21.75
CA PHE A 361 -8.84 6.60 20.55
C PHE A 361 -8.81 5.08 20.62
N ASN A 362 -7.84 4.49 21.32
CA ASN A 362 -7.78 3.04 21.54
C ASN A 362 -8.59 2.59 22.77
N GLY A 363 -9.05 3.53 23.62
CA GLY A 363 -9.91 3.26 24.77
C GLY A 363 -9.19 2.62 25.96
N ASP A 364 -7.87 2.72 26.03
CA ASP A 364 -7.05 2.12 27.09
C ASP A 364 -6.97 2.99 28.37
N GLY A 365 -7.56 4.19 28.32
CA GLY A 365 -7.60 5.16 29.41
C GLY A 365 -6.37 6.05 29.52
N LYS A 366 -5.44 5.98 28.56
CA LYS A 366 -4.25 6.84 28.48
C LYS A 366 -4.32 7.70 27.22
N LEU A 367 -3.47 8.73 27.21
CA LEU A 367 -3.22 9.56 26.03
C LEU A 367 -1.77 9.32 25.64
N ASP A 368 -1.54 8.34 24.78
CA ASP A 368 -0.20 7.86 24.42
C ASP A 368 -0.05 7.58 22.92
N HIS A 369 1.05 6.93 22.52
CA HIS A 369 1.33 6.66 21.11
C HIS A 369 0.34 5.68 20.49
N GLY A 370 -0.37 4.87 21.30
CA GLY A 370 -1.42 3.98 20.82
C GLY A 370 -2.58 4.76 20.19
N ASP A 371 -2.93 5.92 20.76
CA ASP A 371 -3.96 6.80 20.20
C ASP A 371 -3.56 7.39 18.85
N LEU A 372 -2.29 7.77 18.73
CA LEU A 372 -1.72 8.31 17.49
C LEU A 372 -1.63 7.22 16.41
N LEU A 373 -1.36 5.97 16.79
CA LEU A 373 -1.47 4.82 15.88
C LEU A 373 -2.91 4.64 15.39
N THR A 374 -3.90 4.76 16.27
CA THR A 374 -5.31 4.75 15.88
C THR A 374 -5.66 5.90 14.93
N MET A 375 -5.21 7.12 15.22
CA MET A 375 -5.42 8.28 14.34
C MET A 375 -4.81 8.05 12.96
N ARG A 376 -3.59 7.52 12.89
CA ARG A 376 -2.94 7.18 11.63
C ARG A 376 -3.79 6.24 10.78
N GLN A 377 -4.43 5.25 11.40
CA GLN A 377 -5.34 4.34 10.70
C GLN A 377 -6.60 5.06 10.21
N MET A 378 -7.18 5.94 11.03
CA MET A 378 -8.35 6.75 10.64
C MET A 378 -8.05 7.69 9.45
N ILE A 379 -6.89 8.34 9.44
CA ILE A 379 -6.42 9.20 8.32
C ILE A 379 -6.29 8.36 7.05
N ARG A 380 -5.62 7.21 7.13
CA ARG A 380 -5.42 6.31 5.99
C ARG A 380 -6.73 5.80 5.41
N TRP A 381 -7.72 5.51 6.26
CA TRP A 381 -9.06 5.17 5.78
C TRP A 381 -9.72 6.33 5.03
N SER A 382 -9.66 7.54 5.59
CA SER A 382 -10.16 8.77 4.96
C SER A 382 -9.53 9.03 3.58
N GLU A 383 -8.23 8.80 3.44
CA GLU A 383 -7.52 8.92 2.16
C GLU A 383 -7.94 7.84 1.15
N ARG A 384 -8.07 6.58 1.59
CA ARG A 384 -8.47 5.46 0.71
C ARG A 384 -9.91 5.57 0.25
N ASP A 385 -10.82 5.99 1.13
CA ASP A 385 -12.22 6.23 0.79
C ASP A 385 -12.36 7.35 -0.26
N ASN A 386 -11.38 8.26 -0.34
CA ASN A 386 -11.32 9.30 -1.37
C ASN A 386 -10.77 8.81 -2.72
N TYR A 387 -9.95 7.76 -2.78
CA TYR A 387 -9.29 7.35 -4.02
C TYR A 387 -10.14 6.41 -4.91
N ASP A 388 -11.07 5.66 -4.30
CA ASP A 388 -11.87 4.67 -5.03
C ASP A 388 -13.29 5.20 -5.32
N TYR A 389 -13.57 5.47 -6.60
CA TYR A 389 -14.90 5.88 -7.07
C TYR A 389 -16.00 4.85 -6.74
N PHE A 390 -15.64 3.56 -6.67
CA PHE A 390 -16.55 2.49 -6.28
C PHE A 390 -16.81 2.49 -4.77
N LEU A 391 -15.79 2.77 -3.94
CA LEU A 391 -16.00 2.88 -2.50
C LEU A 391 -16.76 4.17 -2.10
N ARG A 392 -16.55 5.27 -2.84
CA ARG A 392 -17.19 6.58 -2.59
C ARG A 392 -18.72 6.55 -2.56
N GLN A 393 -19.38 5.65 -3.30
CA GLN A 393 -20.86 5.58 -3.34
C GLN A 393 -21.48 4.67 -2.28
N PHE A 394 -20.71 3.75 -1.69
CA PHE A 394 -21.24 2.74 -0.77
C PHE A 394 -20.73 2.87 0.66
N TYR A 395 -19.51 3.40 0.88
CA TYR A 395 -18.80 3.27 2.15
C TYR A 395 -18.43 4.60 2.82
N PHE A 396 -19.04 5.71 2.38
CA PHE A 396 -18.84 7.01 3.00
C PHE A 396 -19.60 7.08 4.34
N THR A 397 -18.96 6.61 5.41
CA THR A 397 -19.44 6.87 6.77
C THR A 397 -18.39 7.69 7.50
N HIS A 398 -18.81 8.87 7.96
CA HIS A 398 -17.95 9.87 8.58
C HIS A 398 -17.26 9.25 9.80
N LEU A 399 -15.94 9.35 9.88
CA LEU A 399 -15.18 9.03 11.09
C LEU A 399 -15.29 10.24 12.04
N GLU A 400 -16.47 10.50 12.59
CA GLU A 400 -16.72 11.63 13.50
C GLU A 400 -15.78 11.63 14.72
N ARG A 401 -15.27 10.45 15.12
CA ARG A 401 -14.35 10.31 16.24
C ARG A 401 -13.02 11.02 15.99
N GLY A 402 -12.48 10.95 14.78
CA GLY A 402 -11.13 11.45 14.45
C GLY A 402 -11.05 12.92 14.04
N ASP A 403 -12.19 13.54 13.72
CA ASP A 403 -12.30 14.94 13.31
C ASP A 403 -12.29 15.86 14.55
N LEU A 404 -11.11 16.36 14.90
CA LEU A 404 -10.87 17.16 16.09
C LEU A 404 -10.97 18.66 15.84
N ASP A 405 -10.86 19.12 14.59
CA ASP A 405 -10.99 20.53 14.22
C ASP A 405 -12.39 20.92 13.70
N GLY A 406 -13.23 19.93 13.41
CA GLY A 406 -14.62 20.07 13.01
C GLY A 406 -14.80 20.39 11.52
N ASP A 407 -13.82 20.09 10.68
CA ASP A 407 -13.85 20.34 9.24
C ASP A 407 -14.46 19.19 8.41
N GLN A 408 -14.89 18.11 9.09
CA GLN A 408 -15.48 16.89 8.54
C GLN A 408 -14.50 15.96 7.82
N LEU A 409 -13.20 16.21 7.94
CA LEU A 409 -12.14 15.34 7.45
C LEU A 409 -11.31 14.85 8.64
N VAL A 410 -10.74 13.66 8.50
CA VAL A 410 -9.71 13.17 9.42
C VAL A 410 -8.38 13.22 8.69
N THR A 411 -7.50 14.12 9.11
CA THR A 411 -6.25 14.49 8.45
C THR A 411 -5.11 14.70 9.46
N GLU A 412 -3.91 15.02 8.98
CA GLU A 412 -2.78 15.41 9.83
C GLU A 412 -3.05 16.67 10.69
N THR A 413 -4.02 17.50 10.29
CA THR A 413 -4.44 18.67 11.09
C THR A 413 -5.06 18.23 12.41
N ASP A 414 -5.80 17.12 12.42
CA ASP A 414 -6.39 16.57 13.63
C ASP A 414 -5.33 16.03 14.58
N VAL A 415 -4.26 15.45 14.05
CA VAL A 415 -3.10 15.00 14.85
C VAL A 415 -2.51 16.19 15.59
N THR A 416 -2.37 17.31 14.89
CA THR A 416 -1.90 18.57 15.48
C THR A 416 -2.84 19.04 16.58
N GLU A 417 -4.16 19.00 16.39
CA GLU A 417 -5.12 19.32 17.44
C GLU A 417 -5.02 18.36 18.64
N TRP A 418 -4.83 17.06 18.42
CA TRP A 418 -4.63 16.10 19.50
C TRP A 418 -3.39 16.45 20.33
N ILE A 419 -2.26 16.67 19.66
CA ILE A 419 -0.98 17.02 20.31
C ILE A 419 -1.10 18.35 21.07
N HIS A 420 -1.67 19.37 20.45
CA HIS A 420 -1.66 20.74 20.95
C HIS A 420 -2.71 20.98 22.03
N ARG A 421 -3.94 20.48 21.81
CA ARG A 421 -5.12 20.81 22.61
C ARG A 421 -5.43 19.74 23.65
N ILE A 422 -5.36 18.47 23.26
CA ILE A 422 -5.74 17.33 24.09
C ILE A 422 -4.56 16.91 24.98
N LYS A 423 -3.48 16.43 24.37
CA LYS A 423 -2.27 15.99 25.08
C LYS A 423 -1.48 17.16 25.66
N ARG A 424 -1.56 18.33 25.03
CA ARG A 424 -0.85 19.57 25.41
C ARG A 424 0.67 19.40 25.44
N THR A 425 1.18 18.80 24.36
CA THR A 425 2.61 18.69 24.11
C THR A 425 2.95 19.25 22.74
N TRP A 426 4.14 18.96 22.23
CA TRP A 426 4.71 19.43 20.98
C TRP A 426 4.86 18.27 20.00
N LEU A 427 4.80 18.57 18.70
CA LEU A 427 5.37 17.67 17.71
C LEU A 427 6.87 17.52 18.02
N GLY A 428 7.36 16.29 18.02
CA GLY A 428 8.75 15.99 18.43
C GLY A 428 8.90 15.39 19.82
N ASP A 429 7.91 15.54 20.70
CA ASP A 429 7.90 14.88 22.02
C ASP A 429 7.56 13.39 21.83
N ALA A 430 8.59 12.57 21.61
CA ALA A 430 8.46 11.16 21.27
C ALA A 430 7.96 10.34 22.46
N ASN A 431 8.33 10.72 23.68
CA ASN A 431 7.95 10.00 24.90
C ASN A 431 6.62 10.51 25.51
N LEU A 432 6.08 11.60 24.98
CA LEU A 432 4.82 12.24 25.37
C LEU A 432 4.82 12.74 26.83
N ASP A 433 5.98 13.20 27.34
CA ASP A 433 6.17 13.75 28.69
C ASP A 433 5.82 15.24 28.84
N GLY A 434 5.49 15.90 27.73
CA GLY A 434 5.11 17.30 27.65
C GLY A 434 6.22 18.22 27.15
N VAL A 435 7.43 17.73 26.91
CA VAL A 435 8.59 18.52 26.49
C VAL A 435 9.19 17.89 25.25
N PHE A 436 9.53 18.71 24.25
CA PHE A 436 10.36 18.29 23.13
C PHE A 436 11.80 18.74 23.37
N ASP A 437 12.71 17.79 23.64
CA ASP A 437 14.12 18.09 23.89
C ASP A 437 15.09 17.02 23.33
N SER A 438 16.35 17.10 23.74
CA SER A 438 17.39 16.19 23.28
C SER A 438 17.13 14.71 23.62
N ALA A 439 16.37 14.42 24.68
CA ALA A 439 16.03 13.05 25.08
C ALA A 439 15.15 12.37 24.02
N ASP A 440 14.20 13.10 23.43
CA ASP A 440 13.36 12.61 22.35
C ASP A 440 14.19 12.29 21.12
N LEU A 441 15.05 13.24 20.70
CA LEU A 441 15.95 13.03 19.57
C LEU A 441 16.87 11.82 19.79
N VAL A 442 17.44 11.68 20.99
CA VAL A 442 18.27 10.52 21.34
C VAL A 442 17.45 9.23 21.25
N ALA A 443 16.22 9.21 21.75
CA ALA A 443 15.36 8.03 21.70
C ALA A 443 15.07 7.59 20.25
N VAL A 444 14.59 8.50 19.40
CA VAL A 444 14.22 8.18 18.02
C VAL A 444 15.43 7.81 17.15
N PHE A 445 16.58 8.46 17.32
CA PHE A 445 17.79 8.06 16.60
C PHE A 445 18.38 6.73 17.09
N THR A 446 18.15 6.36 18.36
CA THR A 446 18.57 5.06 18.89
C THR A 446 17.69 3.92 18.36
N ALA A 447 16.45 4.20 17.92
CA ALA A 447 15.60 3.22 17.26
C ALA A 447 16.14 2.78 15.88
N ASN A 448 17.07 3.54 15.29
CA ASN A 448 17.73 3.22 14.01
C ASN A 448 16.74 3.06 12.84
N LEU A 449 15.68 3.88 12.81
CA LEU A 449 14.69 3.92 11.74
C LEU A 449 14.77 5.16 10.85
N TYR A 450 15.69 6.08 11.14
CA TYR A 450 15.88 7.30 10.34
C TYR A 450 16.31 6.95 8.90
N GLU A 451 15.53 7.39 7.92
CA GLU A 451 15.71 7.11 6.49
C GLU A 451 15.79 5.59 6.20
N SER A 452 15.09 4.80 7.01
CA SER A 452 14.99 3.35 6.85
C SER A 452 14.37 2.99 5.49
N PRO A 453 14.93 2.00 4.76
CA PRO A 453 14.32 1.50 3.54
C PRO A 453 13.09 0.64 3.80
N PHE A 454 12.70 0.42 5.05
CA PHE A 454 11.53 -0.39 5.41
C PHE A 454 10.32 0.52 5.68
N ALA A 455 9.42 0.65 4.70
CA ALA A 455 8.16 1.36 4.90
C ALA A 455 7.36 0.77 6.07
N ASN A 456 6.60 1.63 6.76
CA ASN A 456 5.73 1.26 7.89
C ASN A 456 6.47 0.63 9.08
N SER A 457 7.74 0.97 9.27
CA SER A 457 8.52 0.52 10.42
C SER A 457 8.51 1.51 11.58
N ALA A 458 8.27 2.80 11.31
CA ALA A 458 8.28 3.85 12.31
C ALA A 458 6.88 4.10 12.91
N THR A 459 6.92 4.51 14.16
CA THR A 459 5.82 4.89 15.05
C THR A 459 6.18 6.21 15.72
N TRP A 460 5.23 6.84 16.41
CA TRP A 460 5.45 8.14 17.06
C TRP A 460 6.70 8.18 17.95
N ASP A 461 6.85 7.18 18.82
CA ASP A 461 7.95 7.03 19.77
C ASP A 461 9.29 6.69 19.10
N THR A 462 9.27 6.32 17.82
CA THR A 462 10.45 6.05 17.00
C THR A 462 10.68 7.09 15.89
N GLY A 463 9.91 8.18 15.88
CA GLY A 463 10.17 9.39 15.09
C GLY A 463 9.17 9.70 13.97
N ASP A 464 8.12 8.90 13.78
CA ASP A 464 7.03 9.16 12.82
C ASP A 464 6.08 10.23 13.39
N TRP A 465 6.46 11.49 13.28
CA TRP A 465 5.73 12.63 13.88
C TRP A 465 4.74 13.28 12.93
N ASN A 466 4.79 12.95 11.64
CA ASN A 466 3.74 13.29 10.68
C ASN A 466 2.75 12.12 10.42
N LEU A 467 2.98 10.95 11.02
CA LEU A 467 2.17 9.72 10.88
C LEU A 467 2.16 9.11 9.46
N ASP A 468 3.17 9.41 8.63
CA ASP A 468 3.32 8.81 7.31
C ASP A 468 3.86 7.37 7.37
N GLY A 469 4.40 6.95 8.51
CA GLY A 469 4.95 5.61 8.74
C GLY A 469 6.43 5.45 8.53
N LYS A 470 7.13 6.54 8.28
CA LYS A 470 8.55 6.59 8.05
C LYS A 470 9.13 7.64 8.98
N PHE A 471 10.33 7.40 9.49
CA PHE A 471 11.08 8.43 10.19
C PHE A 471 12.08 9.05 9.22
N THR A 472 11.77 10.24 8.71
CA THR A 472 12.56 10.93 7.68
C THR A 472 12.87 12.37 8.07
N SER A 473 13.57 13.08 7.19
CA SER A 473 13.72 14.53 7.33
C SER A 473 12.39 15.31 7.40
N SER A 474 11.30 14.80 6.83
CA SER A 474 9.97 15.45 6.90
C SER A 474 9.44 15.54 8.33
N ASP A 475 9.64 14.49 9.14
CA ASP A 475 9.24 14.46 10.55
C ASP A 475 10.00 15.48 11.39
N LEU A 476 11.31 15.54 11.19
CA LEU A 476 12.16 16.53 11.85
C LEU A 476 11.71 17.94 11.48
N VAL A 477 11.42 18.19 10.20
CA VAL A 477 10.89 19.49 9.75
C VAL A 477 9.56 19.78 10.43
N ALA A 478 8.62 18.84 10.48
CA ALA A 478 7.33 19.01 11.15
C ALA A 478 7.50 19.39 12.63
N ALA A 479 8.34 18.67 13.37
CA ALA A 479 8.60 18.94 14.78
C ALA A 479 9.30 20.29 15.03
N PHE A 480 10.33 20.64 14.23
CA PHE A 480 11.02 21.92 14.40
C PHE A 480 10.18 23.11 13.93
N VAL A 481 9.28 22.93 12.97
CA VAL A 481 8.33 23.98 12.54
C VAL A 481 7.26 24.25 13.60
N ASP A 482 6.80 23.23 14.35
CA ASP A 482 5.92 23.42 15.51
C ASP A 482 6.59 24.29 16.60
N GLY A 483 7.92 24.29 16.66
CA GLY A 483 8.72 25.26 17.41
C GLY A 483 8.86 24.96 18.90
N GLY A 484 8.57 23.73 19.32
CA GLY A 484 8.59 23.29 20.72
C GLY A 484 9.96 22.96 21.31
N TYR A 485 11.00 22.81 20.48
CA TYR A 485 12.30 22.31 20.93
C TYR A 485 12.92 23.20 22.02
N GLU A 486 13.23 22.60 23.17
CA GLU A 486 13.73 23.27 24.39
C GLU A 486 12.85 24.42 24.91
N SER A 487 11.59 24.50 24.50
CA SER A 487 10.63 25.52 24.95
C SER A 487 9.94 25.16 26.27
N GLY A 488 10.14 23.94 26.76
CA GLY A 488 9.48 23.40 27.97
C GLY A 488 8.02 23.01 27.71
N THR A 489 7.27 22.81 28.80
CA THR A 489 5.88 22.33 28.72
C THR A 489 4.97 23.31 28.00
N ARG A 490 4.07 22.81 27.14
CA ARG A 490 3.10 23.66 26.45
C ARG A 490 2.09 24.25 27.45
N GLY A 491 2.10 25.57 27.58
CA GLY A 491 1.23 26.29 28.51
C GLY A 491 -0.25 26.18 28.12
N ALA A 492 -1.14 26.06 29.11
CA ALA A 492 -2.58 26.19 28.89
C ALA A 492 -2.88 27.57 28.27
N ARG A 493 -3.57 27.60 27.12
CA ARG A 493 -4.06 28.84 26.52
C ARG A 493 -4.95 29.54 27.55
N VAL A 494 -4.44 30.61 28.16
CA VAL A 494 -5.27 31.46 29.03
C VAL A 494 -6.34 32.06 28.14
N VAL A 495 -7.57 31.57 28.26
CA VAL A 495 -8.75 32.26 27.73
C VAL A 495 -8.66 33.68 28.26
N PRO A 496 -8.55 34.73 27.42
CA PRO A 496 -8.66 36.08 27.92
C PRO A 496 -10.04 36.16 28.55
N GLU A 497 -10.12 36.37 29.87
CA GLU A 497 -11.38 36.74 30.48
C GLU A 497 -11.99 37.85 29.62
N PRO A 498 -13.29 37.80 29.29
CA PRO A 498 -13.91 38.89 28.58
C PRO A 498 -13.71 40.12 29.48
N SER A 499 -12.78 40.98 29.07
CA SER A 499 -12.49 42.20 29.80
C SER A 499 -13.83 42.85 30.10
N THR A 500 -13.98 43.32 31.33
CA THR A 500 -15.14 44.00 31.92
C THR A 500 -15.69 45.17 31.09
N GLY A 501 -15.17 45.45 29.89
CA GLY A 501 -15.67 46.41 28.91
C GLY A 501 -16.98 46.02 28.21
N TRP A 502 -17.36 44.73 28.12
CA TRP A 502 -18.63 44.37 27.44
C TRP A 502 -19.87 44.47 28.34
N LEU A 503 -19.71 44.42 29.67
CA LEU A 503 -20.82 44.67 30.62
C LEU A 503 -21.17 46.17 30.77
N ALA A 504 -20.31 47.09 30.30
CA ALA A 504 -20.59 48.53 30.33
C ALA A 504 -21.39 49.04 29.11
N CYS A 505 -21.36 48.32 27.97
CA CYS A 505 -22.10 48.73 26.76
C CYS A 505 -23.58 48.32 26.78
N GLY A 506 -23.97 47.35 27.62
CA GLY A 506 -25.38 46.93 27.76
C GLY A 506 -26.26 47.87 28.61
N MET A 507 -25.69 48.70 29.48
CA MET A 507 -26.46 49.58 30.36
C MET A 507 -26.67 51.02 29.85
N LEU A 508 -26.05 51.43 28.73
CA LEU A 508 -26.27 52.75 28.14
C LEU A 508 -27.34 52.80 27.03
N VAL A 509 -27.81 51.64 26.54
CA VAL A 509 -28.85 51.58 25.48
C VAL A 509 -30.29 51.52 26.05
N LEU A 510 -30.47 51.23 27.34
CA LEU A 510 -31.79 51.24 27.99
C LEU A 510 -32.21 52.62 28.56
N GLY A 511 -31.31 53.61 28.60
CA GLY A 511 -31.60 54.97 29.08
C GLY A 511 -32.13 55.94 28.01
N ALA A 512 -31.98 55.64 26.71
CA ALA A 512 -32.22 56.60 25.63
C ALA A 512 -33.50 56.37 24.81
N ARG A 513 -34.37 55.42 25.19
CA ARG A 513 -35.66 55.17 24.50
C ARG A 513 -36.93 55.62 25.24
N ARG A 514 -36.82 56.36 26.35
CA ARG A 514 -37.96 57.03 26.99
C ARG A 514 -37.77 58.55 27.04
N ARG A 515 -37.92 59.24 25.89
CA ARG A 515 -38.31 60.66 25.81
C ARG A 515 -38.43 61.09 24.34
N ARG A 516 -39.55 60.78 23.69
CA ARG A 516 -40.09 61.56 22.56
C ARG A 516 -41.55 61.18 22.32
N GLY A 517 -42.42 61.92 22.99
CA GLY A 517 -43.85 62.00 22.72
C GLY A 517 -44.33 63.36 23.25
N TYR A 518 -45.11 64.07 22.43
CA TYR A 518 -45.74 65.40 22.62
C TYR A 518 -44.94 66.64 22.20
N ARG A 519 -45.34 67.25 21.07
CA ARG A 519 -46.16 68.48 21.10
C ARG A 519 -46.85 68.77 19.76
N VAL A 520 -48.08 69.27 19.92
CA VAL A 520 -49.11 69.67 18.95
C VAL A 520 -48.79 71.06 18.37
N GLY A 521 -49.23 71.31 17.14
CA GLY A 521 -49.27 72.62 16.48
C GLY A 521 -49.72 72.46 15.03
#